data_AF-A0AAU6Q5D8-F1
#
_entry.id   AF-A0AAU6Q5D8-F1
#
_cell.length_a   1.000
_cell.length_b   1.000
_cell.length_c   1.000
_cell.angle_alpha   90.00
_cell.angle_beta   90.00
_cell.angle_gamma   90.00
#
_symmetry.space_group_name_H-M   'P 1'
#
loop_
_entity.id
_entity.type
_entity.pdbx_description
1 polymer ?
#
loop_
_entity_poly.entity_id
_entity_poly.type
_entity_poly.pdbx_seq_one_letter_code
_entity_poly.pdbx_strand_id
1 'polypeptide(L)'
;MRRLFSLFNVLSLLLLAAAAYAYQVVQRPPEPPKPPKLELLERHGVPVKVYYSDLQVKSLKMLTRTAQVVEENPTSLAQAALNVWAQGPGKENTDVLPVVPAGTDAPRVYVRGKHYYVDLLPAYTKLGYGSSGERMLLCTITRTLLEPGGDDVTFLVNGKMAETIGHIDLTRAFTRADCAD
;
A
#
# COMPACT_ATOMS: atom_id res chain seq x y z
N MET A 1 4.73 -31.04 75.34
CA MET A 1 5.16 -30.63 73.98
C MET A 1 6.02 -31.68 73.24
N ARG A 2 6.69 -32.64 73.89
CA ARG A 2 7.58 -33.64 73.24
C ARG A 2 6.91 -34.66 72.27
N ARG A 3 5.58 -34.80 72.26
CA ARG A 3 4.86 -35.75 71.37
C ARG A 3 4.45 -35.15 70.01
N LEU A 4 4.58 -33.83 69.83
CA LEU A 4 4.22 -33.18 68.56
C LEU A 4 5.28 -33.43 67.47
N PHE A 5 6.54 -33.62 67.85
CA PHE A 5 7.67 -33.92 66.95
C PHE A 5 7.98 -35.43 66.85
N SER A 6 6.94 -36.27 66.82
CA SER A 6 7.13 -37.66 66.36
C SER A 6 7.53 -37.64 64.89
N LEU A 7 8.47 -38.52 64.49
CA LEU A 7 8.86 -38.72 63.08
C LEU A 7 7.64 -38.84 62.16
N PHE A 8 6.61 -39.54 62.64
CA PHE A 8 5.37 -39.74 61.90
C PHE A 8 4.63 -38.43 61.65
N ASN A 9 4.54 -37.55 62.65
CA ASN A 9 3.88 -36.24 62.53
C ASN A 9 4.61 -35.32 61.56
N VAL A 10 5.94 -35.33 61.60
CA VAL A 10 6.78 -34.53 60.69
C VAL A 10 6.61 -35.02 59.24
N LEU A 11 6.63 -36.34 59.03
CA LEU A 11 6.37 -36.95 57.72
C LEU A 11 4.98 -36.59 57.19
N SER A 12 3.93 -36.71 58.01
CA SER A 12 2.57 -36.34 57.58
C SER A 12 2.44 -34.85 57.27
N LEU A 13 3.15 -33.97 58.00
CA LEU A 13 3.10 -32.52 57.76
C LEU A 13 3.84 -32.14 56.47
N LEU A 14 4.97 -32.79 56.17
CA LEU A 14 5.67 -32.64 54.88
C LEU A 14 4.81 -33.14 53.71
N LEU A 15 4.11 -34.25 53.89
CA LEU A 15 3.25 -34.84 52.86
C LEU A 15 2.03 -33.92 52.59
N LEU A 16 1.46 -33.33 53.64
CA LEU A 16 0.40 -32.33 53.52
C LEU A 16 0.88 -31.05 52.82
N ALA A 17 2.08 -30.57 53.16
CA ALA A 17 2.68 -29.41 52.51
C ALA A 17 2.96 -29.67 51.01
N ALA A 18 3.45 -30.87 50.67
CA ALA A 18 3.67 -31.27 49.28
C ALA A 18 2.35 -31.35 48.49
N ALA A 19 1.29 -31.91 49.10
CA ALA A 19 -0.03 -31.98 48.49
C ALA A 19 -0.64 -30.58 48.27
N ALA A 20 -0.51 -29.68 49.24
CA ALA A 20 -0.98 -28.29 49.12
C ALA A 20 -0.21 -27.53 48.02
N TYR A 21 1.10 -27.75 47.90
CA TYR A 21 1.92 -27.16 46.84
C TYR A 21 1.49 -27.69 45.45
N ALA A 22 1.32 -29.00 45.31
CA ALA A 22 0.86 -29.60 44.06
C ALA A 22 -0.54 -29.07 43.65
N TYR A 23 -1.46 -28.94 44.61
CA TYR A 23 -2.79 -28.38 44.38
C TYR A 23 -2.70 -26.92 43.88
N GLN A 24 -1.84 -26.10 44.49
CA GLN A 24 -1.61 -24.73 44.03
C GLN A 24 -1.02 -24.68 42.62
N VAL A 25 -0.10 -25.58 42.27
CA VAL A 25 0.52 -25.60 40.94
C VAL A 25 -0.50 -25.97 39.86
N VAL A 26 -1.36 -26.96 40.12
CA VAL A 26 -2.39 -27.41 39.18
C VAL A 26 -3.49 -26.35 38.98
N GLN A 27 -3.80 -25.56 40.01
CA GLN A 27 -4.79 -24.49 39.93
C GLN A 27 -4.28 -23.18 39.34
N ARG A 28 -2.98 -23.07 39.03
CA ARG A 28 -2.49 -21.89 38.32
C ARG A 28 -3.11 -21.87 36.93
N PRO A 29 -3.81 -20.78 36.55
CA PRO A 29 -4.26 -20.64 35.17
C PRO A 29 -3.03 -20.72 34.26
N PRO A 30 -3.17 -21.32 33.06
CA PRO A 30 -2.09 -21.37 32.09
C PRO A 30 -1.61 -19.95 31.82
N GLU A 31 -0.29 -19.78 31.70
CA GLU A 31 0.28 -18.48 31.34
C GLU A 31 -0.35 -18.02 30.02
N PRO A 32 -0.84 -16.77 29.95
CA PRO A 32 -1.38 -16.26 28.71
C PRO A 32 -0.30 -16.37 27.62
N PRO A 33 -0.69 -16.75 26.38
CA PRO A 33 0.27 -16.78 25.28
C PRO A 33 0.92 -15.40 25.16
N LYS A 34 2.24 -15.38 25.00
CA LYS A 34 2.95 -14.12 24.77
C LYS A 34 2.32 -13.46 23.54
N PRO A 35 1.85 -12.21 23.64
CA PRO A 35 1.31 -11.52 22.48
C PRO A 35 2.39 -11.49 21.39
N PRO A 36 2.01 -11.71 20.12
CA PRO A 36 2.96 -11.62 19.03
C PRO A 36 3.62 -10.24 19.09
N LYS A 37 4.95 -10.20 18.94
CA LYS A 37 5.65 -8.93 18.85
C LYS A 37 5.13 -8.22 17.61
N LEU A 38 4.65 -6.99 17.79
CA LEU A 38 4.34 -6.08 16.71
C LEU A 38 5.68 -5.72 16.05
N GLU A 39 6.12 -6.51 15.08
CA GLU A 39 7.18 -6.10 14.17
C GLU A 39 6.60 -4.95 13.35
N LEU A 40 7.12 -3.73 13.60
CA LEU A 40 6.91 -2.60 12.71
C LEU A 40 7.39 -3.06 11.33
N LEU A 41 6.44 -3.38 10.46
CA LEU A 41 6.69 -3.80 9.09
C LEU A 41 7.74 -2.86 8.48
N GLU A 42 8.95 -3.38 8.31
CA GLU A 42 10.11 -2.59 7.94
C GLU A 42 9.88 -2.10 6.51
N ARG A 43 9.93 -0.77 6.31
CA ARG A 43 9.76 -0.18 4.99
C ARG A 43 11.10 -0.17 4.30
N HIS A 44 11.17 -0.71 3.10
CA HIS A 44 12.37 -0.64 2.26
C HIS A 44 12.10 0.14 0.97
N GLY A 45 13.19 0.70 0.44
CA GLY A 45 13.16 1.52 -0.77
C GLY A 45 13.23 0.67 -2.03
N VAL A 46 12.23 0.80 -2.89
CA VAL A 46 12.17 0.15 -4.20
C VAL A 46 12.22 1.21 -5.30
N PRO A 47 13.10 1.08 -6.32
CA PRO A 47 13.11 1.98 -7.45
C PRO A 47 11.86 1.77 -8.31
N VAL A 48 11.12 2.86 -8.55
CA VAL A 48 9.95 2.91 -9.42
C VAL A 48 10.18 3.94 -10.52
N LYS A 49 9.72 3.63 -11.72
CA LYS A 49 9.73 4.57 -12.85
C LYS A 49 8.37 5.21 -12.95
N VAL A 50 8.34 6.54 -12.89
CA VAL A 50 7.12 7.34 -12.98
C VAL A 50 7.23 8.27 -14.19
N TYR A 51 6.11 8.48 -14.87
CA TYR A 51 6.06 9.30 -16.07
C TYR A 51 5.40 10.64 -15.81
N TYR A 52 5.95 11.70 -16.39
CA TYR A 52 5.43 13.06 -16.35
C TYR A 52 5.36 13.63 -17.76
N SER A 53 4.58 14.70 -17.93
CA SER A 53 4.53 15.45 -19.17
C SER A 53 5.76 16.34 -19.33
N ASP A 54 6.22 16.55 -20.55
CA ASP A 54 7.07 17.70 -20.87
C ASP A 54 6.34 19.04 -20.65
N LEU A 55 7.09 20.15 -20.72
CA LEU A 55 6.57 21.51 -20.55
C LEU A 55 5.55 21.94 -21.62
N GLN A 56 5.44 21.19 -22.72
CA GLN A 56 4.56 21.52 -23.84
C GLN A 56 3.30 20.65 -23.89
N VAL A 57 3.16 19.69 -22.97
CA VAL A 57 2.05 18.71 -22.96
C VAL A 57 1.99 17.90 -24.26
N LYS A 58 3.17 17.49 -24.76
CA LYS A 58 3.32 16.74 -26.02
C LYS A 58 3.91 15.36 -25.83
N SER A 59 4.94 15.25 -25.00
CA SER A 59 5.67 14.00 -24.81
C SER A 59 5.77 13.59 -23.34
N LEU A 60 6.03 12.30 -23.12
CA LEU A 60 6.19 11.73 -21.79
C LEU A 60 7.67 11.55 -21.44
N LYS A 61 8.03 11.98 -20.24
CA LYS A 61 9.37 11.80 -19.68
C LYS A 61 9.33 10.88 -18.47
N MET A 62 10.22 9.89 -18.47
CA MET A 62 10.38 8.94 -17.38
C MET A 62 11.37 9.48 -16.34
N LEU A 63 10.98 9.41 -15.07
CA LEU A 63 11.85 9.68 -13.93
C LEU A 63 11.92 8.43 -13.05
N THR A 64 13.14 8.07 -12.63
CA THR A 64 13.34 7.03 -11.61
C THR A 64 13.26 7.66 -10.23
N ARG A 65 12.43 7.08 -9.37
CA ARG A 65 12.16 7.55 -8.01
C ARG A 65 12.17 6.37 -7.04
N THR A 66 12.38 6.64 -5.76
CA THR A 66 12.33 5.59 -4.72
C THR A 66 10.97 5.61 -4.04
N ALA A 67 10.24 4.50 -4.14
CA ALA A 67 9.04 4.24 -3.38
C ALA A 67 9.39 3.50 -2.08
N GLN A 68 8.71 3.82 -0.99
CA GLN A 68 8.83 3.09 0.27
C GLN A 68 7.69 2.08 0.36
N VAL A 69 8.01 0.79 0.40
CA VAL A 69 7.01 -0.29 0.47
C VAL A 69 7.28 -1.18 1.67
N VAL A 70 6.19 -1.75 2.19
CA VAL A 70 6.20 -2.77 3.24
C VAL A 70 6.28 -4.17 2.62
N GLU A 71 5.60 -4.34 1.49
CA GLU A 71 5.54 -5.60 0.75
C GLU A 71 5.68 -5.34 -0.74
N GLU A 72 6.41 -6.20 -1.42
CA GLU A 72 6.60 -6.16 -2.87
C GLU A 72 5.57 -7.01 -3.62
N ASN A 73 4.29 -6.89 -3.24
CA ASN A 73 3.21 -7.48 -4.01
C ASN A 73 2.75 -6.52 -5.14
N PRO A 74 2.14 -7.01 -6.25
CA PRO A 74 1.80 -6.17 -7.40
C PRO A 74 0.93 -4.96 -7.06
N THR A 75 -0.04 -5.12 -6.15
CA THR A 75 -0.92 -4.03 -5.73
C THR A 75 -0.18 -2.99 -4.92
N SER A 76 0.66 -3.40 -3.96
CA SER A 76 1.48 -2.51 -3.14
C SER A 76 2.48 -1.72 -3.98
N LEU A 77 3.14 -2.37 -4.94
CA LEU A 77 4.07 -1.71 -5.86
C LEU A 77 3.37 -0.70 -6.77
N ALA A 78 2.21 -1.07 -7.32
CA ALA A 78 1.40 -0.18 -8.14
C ALA A 78 0.93 1.05 -7.36
N GLN A 79 0.40 0.84 -6.16
CA GLN A 79 -0.04 1.95 -5.31
C GLN A 79 1.12 2.84 -4.91
N ALA A 80 2.28 2.25 -4.60
CA ALA A 80 3.47 3.01 -4.25
C ALA A 80 4.00 3.85 -5.43
N ALA A 81 3.96 3.31 -6.65
CA ALA A 81 4.29 4.06 -7.86
C ALA A 81 3.34 5.26 -8.07
N LEU A 82 2.03 5.08 -7.90
CA LEU A 82 1.06 6.18 -7.97
C LEU A 82 1.23 7.21 -6.85
N ASN A 83 1.58 6.77 -5.63
CA ASN A 83 1.89 7.66 -4.52
C ASN A 83 3.08 8.56 -4.85
N VAL A 84 4.14 7.99 -5.45
CA VAL A 84 5.31 8.75 -5.88
C VAL A 84 4.98 9.66 -7.06
N TRP A 85 4.15 9.21 -8.01
CA TRP A 85 3.68 10.03 -9.13
C TRP A 85 2.88 11.25 -8.67
N ALA A 86 1.98 11.08 -7.68
CA ALA A 86 1.16 12.17 -7.15
C ALA A 86 1.96 13.21 -6.36
N GLN A 87 3.12 12.85 -5.82
CA GLN A 87 4.05 13.80 -5.18
C GLN A 87 4.66 14.79 -6.19
N GLY A 88 4.58 14.48 -7.49
CA GLY A 88 5.12 15.29 -8.56
C GLY A 88 6.62 15.04 -8.81
N PRO A 89 7.20 15.72 -9.82
CA PRO A 89 8.54 15.46 -10.30
C PRO A 89 9.66 15.90 -9.32
N GLY A 90 9.33 16.65 -8.27
CA GLY A 90 10.29 17.23 -7.35
C GLY A 90 10.93 18.52 -7.89
N LYS A 91 11.66 19.24 -7.04
CA LYS A 91 12.19 20.58 -7.37
C LYS A 91 13.36 20.56 -8.36
N GLU A 92 14.06 19.44 -8.47
CA GLU A 92 15.25 19.30 -9.33
C GLU A 92 14.91 19.03 -10.80
N ASN A 93 13.69 18.55 -11.08
CA ASN A 93 13.25 18.17 -12.43
C ASN A 93 12.37 19.29 -13.00
N THR A 94 13.00 20.35 -13.51
CA THR A 94 12.34 21.56 -14.02
C THR A 94 11.89 21.46 -15.48
N ASP A 95 12.22 20.36 -16.15
CA ASP A 95 11.94 20.11 -17.57
C ASP A 95 10.68 19.26 -17.83
N VAL A 96 9.92 19.01 -16.75
CA VAL A 96 8.66 18.27 -16.72
C VAL A 96 7.61 19.02 -15.89
N LEU A 97 6.33 18.77 -16.16
CA LEU A 97 5.22 19.35 -15.41
C LEU A 97 4.69 18.38 -14.36
N PRO A 98 4.32 18.89 -13.16
CA PRO A 98 3.46 18.13 -12.28
C PRO A 98 2.11 17.90 -12.95
N VAL A 99 1.59 16.68 -12.83
CA VAL A 99 0.34 16.28 -13.48
C VAL A 99 -0.89 16.54 -12.60
N VAL A 100 -0.68 16.75 -11.30
CA VAL A 100 -1.72 17.11 -10.34
C VAL A 100 -1.22 18.21 -9.41
N PRO A 101 -2.12 19.02 -8.80
CA PRO A 101 -1.73 19.99 -7.79
C PRO A 101 -1.03 19.34 -6.59
N ALA A 102 -0.07 20.04 -5.99
CA ALA A 102 0.62 19.55 -4.81
C ALA A 102 -0.36 19.24 -3.67
N GLY A 103 -0.19 18.09 -3.03
CA GLY A 103 -1.08 17.61 -1.97
C GLY A 103 -2.35 16.90 -2.47
N THR A 104 -2.49 16.67 -3.77
CA THR A 104 -3.54 15.79 -4.30
C THR A 104 -3.24 14.35 -3.93
N ASP A 105 -4.21 13.66 -3.34
CA ASP A 105 -4.08 12.23 -3.04
C ASP A 105 -3.89 11.41 -4.33
N ALA A 106 -3.02 10.41 -4.28
CA ALA A 106 -2.85 9.49 -5.39
C ALA A 106 -4.14 8.72 -5.68
N PRO A 107 -4.39 8.32 -6.95
CA PRO A 107 -5.49 7.42 -7.26
C PRO A 107 -5.30 6.10 -6.53
N ARG A 108 -6.42 5.42 -6.24
CA ARG A 108 -6.35 4.06 -5.69
C ARG A 108 -6.19 3.09 -6.85
N VAL A 109 -5.38 2.04 -6.67
CA VAL A 109 -5.20 1.02 -7.70
C VAL A 109 -5.52 -0.37 -7.18
N TYR A 110 -6.25 -1.12 -8.00
CA TYR A 110 -6.56 -2.52 -7.78
C TYR A 110 -5.98 -3.33 -8.93
N VAL A 111 -5.39 -4.48 -8.64
CA VAL A 111 -4.72 -5.32 -9.64
C VAL A 111 -5.45 -6.64 -9.77
N ARG A 112 -5.80 -7.03 -11.00
CA ARG A 112 -6.35 -8.36 -11.32
C ARG A 112 -5.55 -8.97 -12.46
N GLY A 113 -4.67 -9.91 -12.13
CA GLY A 113 -3.72 -10.44 -13.10
C GLY A 113 -2.78 -9.34 -13.58
N LYS A 114 -2.81 -9.03 -14.89
CA LYS A 114 -2.01 -7.96 -15.52
C LYS A 114 -2.82 -6.69 -15.82
N HIS A 115 -4.06 -6.63 -15.36
CA HIS A 115 -4.97 -5.50 -15.59
C HIS A 115 -5.03 -4.63 -14.33
N TYR A 116 -4.87 -3.33 -14.51
CA TYR A 116 -4.96 -2.34 -13.45
C TYR A 116 -6.30 -1.64 -13.49
N TYR A 117 -6.94 -1.47 -12.34
CA TYR A 117 -8.15 -0.67 -12.18
C TYR A 117 -7.81 0.52 -11.30
N VAL A 118 -7.85 1.72 -11.87
CA VAL A 118 -7.44 2.95 -11.21
C VAL A 118 -8.65 3.79 -10.86
N ASP A 119 -8.91 3.98 -9.58
CA ASP A 119 -9.97 4.85 -9.08
C ASP A 119 -9.48 6.29 -8.92
N LEU A 120 -9.98 7.14 -9.82
CA LEU A 120 -9.81 8.57 -9.79
C LEU A 120 -10.74 9.16 -8.73
N LEU A 121 -10.13 9.64 -7.65
CA LEU A 121 -10.80 10.24 -6.50
C LEU A 121 -11.51 11.56 -6.86
N PRO A 122 -12.40 12.11 -6.00
CA PRO A 122 -13.22 13.26 -6.36
C PRO A 122 -12.44 14.49 -6.84
N ALA A 123 -11.21 14.69 -6.37
CA ALA A 123 -10.35 15.80 -6.78
C ALA A 123 -10.02 15.80 -8.29
N TYR A 124 -9.88 14.62 -8.90
CA TYR A 124 -9.48 14.46 -10.30
C TYR A 124 -10.56 14.97 -11.27
N THR A 125 -11.83 14.83 -10.88
CA THR A 125 -12.97 15.33 -11.69
C THR A 125 -13.04 16.85 -11.77
N LYS A 126 -12.31 17.57 -10.89
CA LYS A 126 -12.36 19.02 -10.75
C LYS A 126 -11.14 19.73 -11.33
N LEU A 127 -10.20 18.99 -11.92
CA LEU A 127 -8.94 19.55 -12.44
C LEU A 127 -9.16 20.43 -13.68
N GLY A 128 -10.14 20.10 -14.52
CA GLY A 128 -10.54 20.93 -15.65
C GLY A 128 -9.43 21.20 -16.68
N TYR A 129 -8.55 20.21 -16.93
CA TYR A 129 -7.38 20.39 -17.80
C TYR A 129 -7.69 20.41 -19.30
N GLY A 130 -8.94 20.22 -19.70
CA GLY A 130 -9.33 20.10 -21.10
C GLY A 130 -8.76 18.83 -21.73
N SER A 131 -9.10 18.57 -23.00
CA SER A 131 -8.82 17.27 -23.63
C SER A 131 -7.34 16.88 -23.61
N SER A 132 -6.41 17.77 -23.97
CA SER A 132 -4.98 17.43 -24.02
C SER A 132 -4.40 17.13 -22.63
N GLY A 133 -4.74 17.93 -21.62
CA GLY A 133 -4.24 17.72 -20.27
C GLY A 133 -4.91 16.54 -19.56
N GLU A 134 -6.20 16.28 -19.82
CA GLU A 134 -6.90 15.08 -19.34
C GLU A 134 -6.32 13.81 -19.96
N ARG A 135 -6.02 13.82 -21.27
CA ARG A 135 -5.31 12.71 -21.93
C ARG A 135 -3.94 12.49 -21.28
N MET A 136 -3.20 13.57 -21.04
CA MET A 136 -1.86 13.49 -20.43
C MET A 136 -1.91 12.96 -18.99
N LEU A 137 -2.92 13.37 -18.21
CA LEU A 137 -3.21 12.84 -16.88
C LEU A 137 -3.36 11.32 -16.92
N LEU A 138 -4.23 10.80 -17.79
CA LEU A 138 -4.44 9.35 -17.90
C LEU A 138 -3.21 8.63 -18.45
N CYS A 139 -2.49 9.23 -19.40
CA CYS A 139 -1.34 8.60 -20.02
C CYS A 139 -0.12 8.50 -19.12
N THR A 140 0.15 9.50 -18.28
CA THR A 140 1.22 9.42 -17.29
C THR A 140 0.98 8.32 -16.26
N ILE A 141 -0.27 8.15 -15.80
CA ILE A 141 -0.68 7.03 -14.94
C ILE A 141 -0.51 5.71 -15.68
N THR A 142 -1.03 5.61 -16.90
CA THR A 142 -0.99 4.38 -17.72
C THR A 142 0.45 3.94 -17.95
N ARG A 143 1.32 4.84 -18.40
CA ARG A 143 2.73 4.52 -18.64
C ARG A 143 3.46 4.13 -17.36
N THR A 144 3.16 4.78 -16.23
CA THR A 144 3.72 4.42 -14.92
C THR A 144 3.35 2.99 -14.49
N LEU A 145 2.07 2.62 -14.63
CA LEU A 145 1.59 1.30 -14.21
C LEU A 145 1.96 0.17 -15.16
N LEU A 146 2.03 0.45 -16.47
CA LEU A 146 2.36 -0.56 -17.47
C LEU A 146 3.87 -0.78 -17.63
N GLU A 147 4.72 0.11 -17.12
CA GLU A 147 6.18 -0.04 -17.16
C GLU A 147 6.70 -1.39 -16.62
N PRO A 148 6.29 -1.89 -15.44
CA PRO A 148 6.75 -3.19 -14.92
C PRO A 148 6.19 -4.42 -15.66
N GLY A 149 5.32 -4.25 -16.67
CA GLY A 149 4.81 -5.36 -17.49
C GLY A 149 3.29 -5.60 -17.43
N GLY A 150 2.51 -4.58 -17.06
CA GLY A 150 1.06 -4.59 -17.21
C GLY A 150 0.57 -4.63 -18.66
N ASP A 151 -0.65 -5.11 -18.86
CA ASP A 151 -1.29 -5.15 -20.19
C ASP A 151 -2.13 -3.88 -20.45
N ASP A 152 -2.97 -3.49 -19.49
CA ASP A 152 -3.86 -2.33 -19.62
C ASP A 152 -4.28 -1.70 -18.28
N VAL A 153 -4.86 -0.50 -18.38
CA VAL A 153 -5.43 0.27 -17.26
C VAL A 153 -6.87 0.66 -17.55
N THR A 154 -7.79 0.22 -16.70
CA THR A 154 -9.18 0.67 -16.70
C THR A 154 -9.37 1.74 -15.64
N PHE A 155 -9.93 2.89 -16.02
CA PHE A 155 -10.19 3.97 -15.08
C PHE A 155 -11.60 3.89 -14.51
N LEU A 156 -11.69 4.10 -13.19
CA LEU A 156 -12.91 4.28 -12.44
C LEU A 156 -12.96 5.73 -11.94
N VAL A 157 -14.16 6.24 -11.72
CA VAL A 157 -14.38 7.54 -11.10
C VAL A 157 -15.18 7.33 -9.82
N ASN A 158 -14.58 7.66 -8.68
CA ASN A 158 -15.17 7.47 -7.35
C ASN A 158 -15.66 6.03 -7.11
N GLY A 159 -14.85 5.05 -7.50
CA GLY A 159 -15.08 3.63 -7.32
C GLY A 159 -16.08 3.01 -8.30
N LYS A 160 -16.50 3.73 -9.35
CA LYS A 160 -17.48 3.26 -10.34
C LYS A 160 -16.95 3.35 -11.75
N MET A 161 -17.42 2.45 -12.62
CA MET A 161 -17.25 2.62 -14.06
C MET A 161 -17.89 3.94 -14.48
N ALA A 162 -17.17 4.71 -15.29
CA ALA A 162 -17.63 5.96 -15.86
C ALA A 162 -17.43 5.92 -17.37
N GLU A 163 -18.30 6.61 -18.10
CA GLU A 163 -18.13 6.75 -19.55
C GLU A 163 -17.04 7.76 -19.87
N THR A 164 -16.89 8.81 -19.06
CA THR A 164 -15.91 9.86 -19.30
C THR A 164 -15.29 10.44 -18.04
N ILE A 165 -14.12 11.06 -18.20
CA ILE A 165 -13.61 12.09 -17.29
C ILE A 165 -13.32 13.34 -18.12
N GLY A 166 -14.08 14.40 -17.86
CA GLY A 166 -14.06 15.60 -18.70
C GLY A 166 -14.41 15.24 -20.16
N HIS A 167 -13.43 15.36 -21.05
CA HIS A 167 -13.57 15.14 -22.50
C HIS A 167 -13.03 13.79 -22.97
N ILE A 168 -12.52 12.96 -22.06
CA ILE A 168 -11.90 11.68 -22.42
C ILE A 168 -12.85 10.52 -22.13
N ASP A 169 -13.00 9.64 -23.13
CA ASP A 169 -13.72 8.37 -23.03
C ASP A 169 -12.95 7.36 -22.17
N LEU A 170 -13.64 6.81 -21.17
CA LEU A 170 -13.16 5.84 -20.20
C LEU A 170 -13.79 4.44 -20.37
N THR A 171 -14.66 4.26 -21.37
CA THR A 171 -15.37 2.99 -21.60
C THR A 171 -14.43 1.83 -22.00
N ARG A 172 -13.23 2.16 -22.46
CA ARG A 172 -12.19 1.20 -22.86
C ARG A 172 -10.96 1.30 -21.97
N ALA A 173 -10.26 0.19 -21.82
CA ALA A 173 -8.98 0.16 -21.14
C ALA A 173 -7.90 0.87 -21.97
N PHE A 174 -6.98 1.54 -21.27
CA PHE A 174 -5.84 2.25 -21.84
C PHE A 174 -4.62 1.34 -21.88
N THR A 175 -3.97 1.28 -23.03
CA THR A 175 -2.75 0.50 -23.26
C THR A 175 -1.55 1.42 -23.46
N ARG A 176 -0.34 0.87 -23.56
CA ARG A 176 0.85 1.66 -23.93
C ARG A 176 0.71 2.33 -25.29
N ALA A 177 -0.02 1.73 -26.23
CA ALA A 177 -0.20 2.26 -27.58
C ALA A 177 -1.11 3.49 -27.61
N ASP A 178 -2.08 3.55 -26.68
CA ASP A 178 -2.96 4.72 -26.53
C ASP A 178 -2.20 5.96 -26.06
N CYS A 179 -1.04 5.75 -25.44
CA CYS A 179 -0.19 6.75 -24.82
C CYS A 179 1.23 6.75 -25.42
N ALA A 180 1.34 6.45 -26.71
CA ALA A 180 2.56 6.64 -27.47
C ALA A 180 2.71 8.14 -27.84
N ASP A 181 3.97 8.59 -27.83
CA ASP A 181 4.40 9.91 -28.33
C ASP A 181 4.52 9.90 -29.86
#